data_AF-A0A4R2RAA5-F1
#
_entry.id   AF-A0A4R2RAA5-F1
#
_cell.length_a   1.000
_cell.length_b   1.000
_cell.length_c   1.000
_cell.angle_alpha   90.00
_cell.angle_beta   90.00
_cell.angle_gamma   90.00
#
_symmetry.space_group_name_H-M   'P 1'
#
loop_
_entity.id
_entity.type
_entity.pdbx_description
1 polymer ?
#
loop_
_entity_poly.entity_id
_entity_poly.type
_entity_poly.pdbx_seq_one_letter_code
_entity_poly.pdbx_strand_id
1 'polypeptide(L)' 'MTSSMLAVQIEGLRSEMIKVAERQGSLVDPQVVEISQQLDRLIMLMQQHKTFTASRLHKRPK' A
#
# COMPACT_ATOMS: atom_id res chain seq x y z
N MET A 1 -7.90 1.01 -11.82
CA MET A 1 -7.46 -0.21 -11.10
C MET A 1 -8.47 -0.53 -10.03
N THR A 2 -8.88 -1.80 -9.89
CA THR A 2 -9.83 -2.22 -8.86
C THR A 2 -9.11 -2.33 -7.51
N SER A 3 -9.83 -2.14 -6.40
CA SER A 3 -9.25 -2.27 -5.04
C SER A 3 -8.61 -3.64 -4.80
N SER A 4 -9.06 -4.69 -5.51
CA SER A 4 -8.48 -6.03 -5.47
C SER A 4 -7.08 -6.11 -6.08
N MET A 5 -6.81 -5.38 -7.17
CA MET A 5 -5.47 -5.37 -7.79
C MET A 5 -4.44 -4.64 -6.93
N LEU A 6 -4.83 -3.54 -6.28
CA LEU A 6 -3.96 -2.82 -5.35
C LEU A 6 -3.60 -3.68 -4.13
N ALA A 7 -4.57 -4.43 -3.58
CA ALA A 7 -4.32 -5.33 -2.47
C ALA A 7 -3.29 -6.43 -2.81
N VAL A 8 -3.38 -7.02 -4.01
CA VAL A 8 -2.41 -8.03 -4.48
C VAL A 8 -1.00 -7.44 -4.64
N GLN A 9 -0.89 -6.22 -5.17
CA GLN A 9 0.41 -5.56 -5.31
C GLN A 9 1.04 -5.22 -3.95
N ILE A 10 0.23 -4.75 -2.99
CA ILE A 10 0.67 -4.49 -1.62
C ILE A 10 1.16 -5.79 -0.95
N GLU A 11 0.44 -6.90 -1.11
CA GLU A 11 0.84 -8.19 -0.56
C GLU A 11 2.18 -8.69 -1.14
N GLY A 12 2.34 -8.52 -2.47
CA GLY A 12 3.58 -8.88 -3.17
C GLY A 12 4.79 -8.11 -2.66
N LEU A 13 4.67 -6.78 -2.59
CA LEU A 13 5.74 -5.91 -2.10
C LEU A 13 6.01 -6.14 -0.61
N ARG A 14 5.00 -6.42 0.22
CA ARG A 14 5.22 -6.74 1.64
C ARG A 14 6.04 -8.01 1.77
N SER A 15 5.71 -9.03 0.99
CA SER A 15 6.45 -10.31 0.99
C SER A 15 7.89 -10.13 0.51
N GLU A 16 8.12 -9.27 -0.48
CA GLU A 16 9.47 -8.93 -0.95
C GLU A 16 10.27 -8.18 0.12
N MET A 17 9.68 -7.16 0.75
CA MET A 17 10.30 -6.39 1.84
C MET A 17 10.78 -7.30 2.97
N ILE A 18 9.95 -8.27 3.40
CA ILE A 18 10.29 -9.23 4.44
C ILE A 18 11.50 -10.07 4.02
N LYS A 19 11.49 -10.63 2.80
CA LYS A 19 12.61 -11.44 2.31
C LYS A 19 13.92 -10.66 2.23
N VAL A 20 13.86 -9.40 1.81
CA VAL A 20 15.05 -8.54 1.75
C VAL A 20 15.52 -8.21 3.17
N ALA A 21 14.62 -7.85 4.09
CA ALA A 21 14.97 -7.56 5.47
C ALA A 21 15.59 -8.77 6.19
N GLU A 22 15.04 -9.97 5.98
CA GLU A 22 15.60 -11.22 6.50
C GLU A 22 16.97 -11.52 5.91
N ARG A 23 17.16 -11.30 4.60
CA ARG A 23 18.44 -11.51 3.92
C ARG A 23 19.52 -10.53 4.40
N GLN A 24 19.18 -9.25 4.57
CA GLN A 24 20.12 -8.22 4.98
C GLN A 24 20.31 -8.18 6.51
N GLY A 25 19.38 -8.76 7.28
CA GLY A 25 19.38 -8.68 8.74
C GLY A 25 19.12 -7.27 9.28
N SER A 26 18.56 -6.38 8.46
CA SER A 26 18.35 -4.97 8.79
C SER A 26 17.07 -4.43 8.16
N LEU A 27 16.25 -3.76 8.97
CA LEU A 27 15.04 -3.07 8.53
C LEU A 27 15.34 -1.67 7.95
N VAL A 28 16.54 -1.15 8.18
CA VAL A 28 16.97 0.18 7.73
C VAL A 28 17.95 0.09 6.57
N ASP A 29 18.16 -1.11 6.04
CA ASP A 29 18.90 -1.29 4.81
C ASP A 29 18.25 -0.43 3.69
N PRO A 30 19.04 0.30 2.88
CA PRO A 30 18.49 1.18 1.85
C PRO A 30 17.49 0.49 0.92
N GLN A 31 17.71 -0.79 0.60
CA GLN A 31 16.80 -1.55 -0.26
C GLN A 31 15.47 -1.85 0.44
N VAL A 32 15.50 -2.18 1.73
CA VAL A 32 14.29 -2.41 2.53
C VAL A 32 13.49 -1.12 2.68
N VAL A 33 14.18 0.00 2.91
CA VAL A 33 13.56 1.33 3.02
C VAL A 33 12.89 1.73 1.71
N GLU A 34 13.52 1.48 0.57
CA GLU A 34 12.93 1.78 -0.74
C GLU A 34 11.63 1.01 -0.98
N ILE A 35 11.63 -0.29 -0.65
CA ILE A 35 10.42 -1.13 -0.77
C ILE A 35 9.33 -0.65 0.21
N SER A 36 9.69 -0.26 1.43
CA SER A 36 8.76 0.32 2.40
C SER A 36 8.09 1.59 1.84
N GLN A 37 8.86 2.48 1.24
CA GLN A 37 8.32 3.71 0.66
C GLN A 37 7.40 3.44 -0.55
N GLN A 38 7.66 2.38 -1.32
CA GLN A 38 6.77 1.92 -2.39
C GLN A 38 5.43 1.40 -1.84
N LEU A 39 5.48 0.63 -0.75
CA LEU A 39 4.29 0.16 -0.04
C LEU A 39 3.44 1.32 0.48
N ASP A 40 4.06 2.31 1.10
CA ASP A 40 3.36 3.49 1.63
C ASP A 40 2.60 4.24 0.53
N ARG A 41 3.21 4.39 -0.65
CA ARG A 41 2.54 5.00 -1.81
C ARG A 41 1.31 4.22 -2.24
N LEU A 42 1.40 2.89 -2.32
CA LEU A 42 0.26 2.05 -2.70
C LEU A 42 -0.86 2.05 -1.66
N ILE A 43 -0.51 2.05 -0.37
CA ILE A 43 -1.47 2.14 0.73
C ILE A 43 -2.20 3.49 0.69
N MET A 44 -1.47 4.59 0.46
CA MET A 44 -2.07 5.92 0.30
C MET A 44 -3.06 5.96 -0.87
N LEU A 45 -2.70 5.41 -2.03
CA LEU A 45 -3.61 5.31 -3.17
C LEU A 45 -4.86 4.50 -2.82
N MET A 46 -4.70 3.32 -2.20
CA MET A 46 -5.82 2.49 -1.78
C MET A 46 -6.75 3.22 -0.81
N GLN A 47 -6.19 3.98 0.13
CA GLN A 47 -6.95 4.75 1.10
C GLN A 47 -7.72 5.90 0.43
N GLN A 48 -7.10 6.63 -0.50
CA GLN A 48 -7.77 7.69 -1.27
C GLN A 48 -8.99 7.16 -2.04
N HIS A 49 -8.86 5.98 -2.65
CA HIS A 49 -9.98 5.32 -3.33
C HIS A 49 -11.13 4.93 -2.39
N LYS A 50 -10.84 4.52 -1.15
CA LYS A 50 -11.86 4.24 -0.11
C LYS A 50 -12.54 5.51 0.41
N THR A 51 -11.80 6.60 0.61
CA THR A 51 -12.36 7.86 1.13
C THR A 51 -13.25 8.55 0.08
N PHE A 52 -12.94 8.38 -1.20
CA PHE A 52 -13.75 8.91 -2.31
C PHE A 52 -15.14 8.24 -2.44
N THR A 53 -15.26 6.94 -2.16
CA THR A 53 -16.55 6.25 -2.20
C THR A 53 -17.41 6.58 -0.97
N ALA A 54 -16.80 6.71 0.21
CA ALA A 54 -17.49 7.09 1.45
C ALA A 54 -18.04 8.54 1.40
N SER A 55 -17.31 9.47 0.79
CA SER A 55 -17.73 10.87 0.65
C SER A 55 -18.83 11.08 -0.40
N ARG A 56 -18.91 10.23 -1.44
CA ARG A 56 -20.05 10.24 -2.39
C ARG A 56 -21.35 9.71 -1.78
N LEU A 57 -21.30 8.80 -0.81
CA LEU A 57 -22.51 8.28 -0.16
C LEU A 57 -23.22 9.33 0.73
N HIS A 58 -22.49 10.32 1.25
CA HIS A 58 -23.03 11.33 2.18
C HIS A 58 -23.61 12.58 1.49
N LYS A 59 -23.57 12.68 0.16
CA LYS A 59 -24.19 13.77 -0.61
C LYS A 59 -25.42 13.28 -1.37
N ARG A 60 -26.46 12.84 -0.66
CA ARG A 60 -27.83 12.86 -1.20
C ARG A 60 -28.53 14.11 -0.65
N PRO A 61 -28.85 15.12 -1.47
CA PRO A 61 -29.74 16.18 -1.03
C PRO A 61 -31.13 15.59 -0.79
N LYS A 62 -31.80 16.07 0.27
CA LYS A 62 -33.24 15.87 0.47
C LYS A 62 -34.03 16.67 -0.56
#